data_AF-Q05BZ7-F1
#
_entry.id   AF-Q05BZ7-F1
#
_cell.length_a   1.000
_cell.length_b   1.000
_cell.length_c   1.000
_cell.angle_alpha   90.00
_cell.angle_beta   90.00
_cell.angle_gamma   90.00
#
_symmetry.space_group_name_H-M   'P 1'
#
loop_
_entity.id
_entity.type
_entity.pdbx_description
1 polymer ?
#
loop_
_entity_poly.entity_id
_entity_poly.type
_entity_poly.pdbx_seq_one_letter_code
_entity_poly.pdbx_strand_id
1 'polypeptide(L)'
;MTDQENNNNISSNPFAALFGSLADAKQFAAIQKEQLKQQSDELPASPDDSDNSVSESLDEFDYSVAEISRSFRSQQEICEQLNINHMIQRIFLITLDNSDPSLKSGNGIPNRCVYLEEMAVELEDQDWLDMSNVEQALFARLLLQDPGNHLINMTSSTTLNLSADRDAGERHIFCYLYSCFQRAKEEITKVPENLLPFAVQCRNLTVSNTRTVLLTPEIYVDQNIHEQLVDLMLEAIQGAHFEDVTEFLEEVIEALILDEEVRTFPEVMIPVFDILLGRIKDLELCQILLYAYLDILLYFTRQKDMAKVFVEYIQPKDPTNGQMYQKTLLGVILSISCLLKTPGVVEKKKKKKKKKKKKKKKKKKKKKKKKKKKKKKKKKKKKKKKKKKKKK
;
A
#
# COMPACT_ATOMS: atom_id res chain seq x y z
N MET A 1 -24.39 -57.66 -33.39
CA MET A 1 -25.36 -56.82 -34.13
C MET A 1 -25.08 -55.39 -33.71
N THR A 2 -24.46 -54.67 -34.64
CA THR A 2 -24.30 -53.20 -34.77
C THR A 2 -24.61 -52.30 -33.58
N ASP A 3 -23.55 -51.80 -32.97
CA ASP A 3 -23.49 -50.52 -32.28
C ASP A 3 -23.51 -49.38 -33.32
N GLN A 4 -24.45 -48.44 -33.18
CA GLN A 4 -24.39 -47.12 -33.80
C GLN A 4 -24.70 -46.07 -32.75
N GLU A 5 -23.64 -45.54 -32.15
CA GLU A 5 -23.64 -44.26 -31.45
C GLU A 5 -24.10 -43.17 -32.43
N ASN A 6 -25.15 -42.44 -32.07
CA ASN A 6 -25.54 -41.21 -32.77
C ASN A 6 -25.61 -40.08 -31.73
N ASN A 7 -24.47 -39.41 -31.55
CA ASN A 7 -24.29 -38.26 -30.68
C ASN A 7 -25.15 -37.07 -31.17
N ASN A 8 -26.33 -36.89 -30.56
CA ASN A 8 -27.21 -35.73 -30.73
C ASN A 8 -27.16 -34.84 -29.47
N ASN A 9 -25.97 -34.45 -29.01
CA ASN A 9 -25.86 -33.63 -27.81
C ASN A 9 -26.02 -32.14 -28.16
N ILE A 10 -27.22 -31.62 -27.95
CA ILE A 10 -27.61 -30.22 -28.22
C ILE A 10 -27.40 -29.32 -26.98
N SER A 11 -26.90 -29.87 -25.88
CA SER A 11 -26.82 -29.18 -24.57
C SER A 11 -25.89 -27.96 -24.50
N SER A 12 -25.01 -27.77 -25.48
CA SER A 12 -24.16 -26.57 -25.62
C SER A 12 -24.83 -25.44 -26.42
N ASN A 13 -26.02 -25.66 -26.98
CA ASN A 13 -26.76 -24.64 -27.71
C ASN A 13 -27.70 -23.87 -26.76
N PRO A 14 -27.58 -22.54 -26.63
CA PRO A 14 -28.47 -21.73 -25.77
C PRO A 14 -29.94 -21.77 -26.18
N PHE A 15 -30.25 -22.26 -27.39
CA PHE A 15 -31.60 -22.45 -27.91
C PHE A 15 -32.09 -23.90 -27.83
N ALA A 16 -31.34 -24.82 -27.21
CA ALA A 16 -31.72 -26.22 -27.09
C ALA A 16 -33.06 -26.43 -26.35
N ALA A 17 -33.47 -25.48 -25.50
CA ALA A 17 -34.76 -25.51 -24.82
C ALA A 17 -35.96 -25.25 -25.75
N LEU A 18 -35.74 -24.67 -26.95
CA LEU A 18 -36.81 -24.37 -27.91
C LEU A 18 -37.22 -25.59 -28.76
N PHE A 19 -36.39 -26.64 -28.80
CA PHE A 19 -36.63 -27.81 -29.63
C PHE A 19 -36.37 -29.09 -28.85
N GLY A 20 -37.35 -30.00 -28.83
CA GLY A 20 -37.25 -31.27 -28.10
C GLY A 20 -36.20 -32.23 -28.68
N SER A 21 -35.81 -32.04 -29.94
CA SER A 21 -34.80 -32.83 -30.63
C SER A 21 -34.13 -32.07 -31.79
N LEU A 22 -32.99 -32.59 -32.26
CA LEU A 22 -32.30 -32.06 -33.44
C LEU A 22 -33.11 -32.26 -34.73
N ALA A 23 -34.02 -33.24 -34.75
CA ALA A 23 -34.96 -33.46 -35.84
C ALA A 23 -36.02 -32.35 -35.88
N ASP A 24 -36.55 -31.94 -34.73
CA ASP A 24 -37.52 -30.83 -34.64
C ASP A 24 -36.90 -29.51 -35.10
N ALA A 25 -35.67 -29.23 -34.67
CA ALA A 25 -34.94 -28.04 -35.11
C ALA A 25 -34.74 -28.00 -36.64
N LYS A 26 -34.43 -29.15 -37.25
CA LYS A 26 -34.28 -29.27 -38.70
C LYS A 26 -35.60 -29.12 -39.45
N GLN A 27 -36.70 -29.67 -38.92
CA GLN A 27 -38.03 -29.49 -39.50
C GLN A 27 -38.49 -28.03 -39.43
N PHE A 28 -38.28 -27.37 -38.29
CA PHE A 28 -38.62 -25.96 -38.14
C PHE A 28 -37.87 -25.07 -39.14
N ALA A 29 -36.57 -25.32 -39.34
CA ALA A 29 -35.77 -24.61 -40.33
C ALA A 29 -36.24 -24.87 -41.77
N ALA A 30 -36.66 -26.10 -42.09
CA ALA A 30 -37.19 -26.44 -43.41
C ALA A 30 -38.52 -25.72 -43.70
N ILE A 31 -39.43 -25.66 -42.71
CA ILE A 31 -40.73 -24.99 -42.84
C ILE A 31 -40.57 -23.48 -43.03
N GLN A 32 -39.66 -22.82 -42.29
CA GLN A 32 -39.37 -21.41 -42.49
C GLN A 32 -38.82 -21.13 -43.89
N LYS A 33 -37.98 -22.02 -44.41
CA LYS A 33 -37.38 -21.90 -45.74
C LYS A 33 -38.40 -22.08 -46.87
N GLU A 34 -39.45 -22.87 -46.65
CA GLU A 34 -40.59 -22.99 -47.56
C GLU A 34 -41.54 -21.79 -47.47
N GLN A 35 -41.80 -21.23 -46.29
CA GLN A 35 -42.61 -20.02 -46.12
C GLN A 35 -41.98 -18.79 -46.78
N LEU A 36 -40.65 -18.67 -46.72
CA LEU A 36 -39.90 -17.62 -47.42
C LEU A 36 -39.95 -17.76 -48.96
N LYS A 37 -40.11 -18.99 -49.48
CA LYS A 37 -40.27 -19.23 -50.92
C LYS A 37 -41.67 -18.93 -51.45
N GLN A 38 -42.70 -18.98 -50.60
CA GLN A 38 -44.08 -18.71 -51.01
C GLN A 38 -44.42 -17.21 -51.03
N GLN A 39 -43.61 -16.35 -50.41
CA GLN A 39 -43.80 -14.90 -50.45
C GLN A 39 -43.22 -14.21 -51.70
N SER A 40 -42.50 -14.93 -52.57
CA SER A 40 -41.87 -14.37 -53.78
C SER A 40 -42.63 -14.60 -55.09
N ASP A 41 -43.81 -15.24 -55.07
CA ASP A 41 -44.49 -15.77 -56.27
C ASP A 41 -45.83 -15.08 -56.64
N GLU A 42 -46.01 -13.79 -56.31
CA GLU A 42 -47.10 -12.98 -56.88
C GLU A 42 -46.56 -11.75 -57.63
N LEU A 43 -46.33 -11.88 -58.94
CA LEU A 43 -46.64 -10.91 -60.02
C LEU A 43 -46.23 -11.49 -61.40
N PRO A 44 -46.97 -11.19 -62.50
CA PRO A 44 -46.97 -12.01 -63.71
C PRO A 44 -45.90 -11.64 -64.75
N ALA A 45 -45.52 -12.66 -65.51
CA ALA A 45 -44.51 -12.67 -66.56
C ALA A 45 -44.90 -11.97 -67.86
N SER A 46 -43.90 -11.39 -68.54
CA SER A 46 -43.85 -11.24 -70.00
C SER A 46 -42.43 -11.57 -70.50
N PRO A 47 -42.27 -12.21 -71.67
CA PRO A 47 -41.06 -12.95 -72.02
C PRO A 47 -40.13 -12.15 -72.91
N ASP A 48 -38.81 -12.26 -72.71
CA ASP A 48 -37.89 -12.29 -73.84
C ASP A 48 -36.56 -12.94 -73.46
N ASP A 49 -36.14 -13.87 -74.32
CA ASP A 49 -34.88 -14.60 -74.28
C ASP A 49 -33.76 -13.71 -74.87
N SER A 50 -32.69 -13.45 -74.13
CA SER A 50 -31.32 -13.51 -74.71
C SER A 50 -30.25 -13.29 -73.63
N ASP A 51 -29.26 -14.19 -73.68
CA ASP A 51 -28.00 -14.24 -72.94
C ASP A 51 -27.40 -12.89 -72.51
N ASN A 52 -27.19 -12.73 -71.19
CA ASN A 52 -25.92 -12.18 -70.73
C ASN A 52 -25.59 -12.67 -69.31
N SER A 53 -24.40 -13.26 -69.19
CA SER A 53 -23.79 -13.68 -67.94
C SER A 53 -23.56 -12.45 -67.05
N VAL A 54 -24.23 -12.39 -65.90
CA VAL A 54 -23.81 -11.59 -64.76
C VAL A 54 -23.99 -12.44 -63.50
N SER A 55 -22.86 -12.81 -62.91
CA SER A 55 -22.78 -13.48 -61.63
C SER A 55 -23.13 -12.44 -60.54
N GLU A 56 -24.38 -12.38 -60.10
CA GLU A 56 -24.77 -11.57 -58.94
C GLU A 56 -24.56 -12.38 -57.64
N SER A 57 -23.63 -11.85 -56.87
CA SER A 57 -23.14 -12.26 -55.56
C SER A 57 -24.24 -12.28 -54.50
N LEU A 58 -24.39 -13.42 -53.84
CA LEU A 58 -25.10 -13.59 -52.57
C LEU A 58 -24.29 -13.02 -51.38
N ASP A 59 -23.80 -11.78 -51.47
CA ASP A 59 -22.88 -11.21 -50.46
C ASP A 59 -23.52 -10.16 -49.53
N GLU A 60 -24.82 -9.88 -49.64
CA GLU A 60 -25.44 -8.77 -48.87
C GLU A 60 -26.04 -9.16 -47.51
N PHE A 61 -26.07 -10.45 -47.14
CA PHE A 61 -26.56 -10.91 -45.83
C PHE A 61 -25.48 -11.35 -44.83
N ASP A 62 -24.21 -11.48 -45.26
CA ASP A 62 -23.10 -11.90 -44.39
C ASP A 62 -22.43 -10.71 -43.66
N TYR A 63 -22.61 -9.49 -44.17
CA TYR A 63 -22.08 -8.28 -43.55
C TYR A 63 -22.72 -8.00 -42.17
N SER A 64 -24.03 -8.25 -42.01
CA SER A 64 -24.74 -8.01 -40.75
C SER A 64 -24.27 -8.93 -39.62
N VAL A 65 -24.03 -10.23 -39.89
CA VAL A 65 -23.55 -11.17 -38.87
C VAL A 65 -22.08 -10.92 -38.53
N ALA A 66 -21.25 -10.57 -39.51
CA ALA A 66 -19.87 -10.16 -39.28
C ALA A 66 -19.77 -8.84 -38.50
N GLU A 67 -20.66 -7.88 -38.76
CA GLU A 67 -20.73 -6.60 -38.06
C GLU A 67 -21.29 -6.75 -36.64
N ILE A 68 -22.30 -7.59 -36.45
CA ILE A 68 -22.82 -8.00 -35.13
C ILE A 68 -21.74 -8.76 -34.34
N SER A 69 -21.02 -9.69 -34.98
CA SER A 69 -19.93 -10.43 -34.33
C SER A 69 -18.74 -9.52 -34.00
N ARG A 70 -18.45 -8.52 -34.82
CA ARG A 70 -17.47 -7.47 -34.53
C ARG A 70 -17.94 -6.58 -33.39
N SER A 71 -19.22 -6.19 -33.35
CA SER A 71 -19.77 -5.37 -32.27
C SER A 71 -19.82 -6.12 -30.94
N PHE A 72 -20.10 -7.43 -30.96
CA PHE A 72 -20.02 -8.28 -29.77
C PHE A 72 -18.58 -8.48 -29.30
N ARG A 73 -17.63 -8.69 -30.21
CA ARG A 73 -16.20 -8.76 -29.86
C ARG A 73 -15.69 -7.44 -29.29
N SER A 74 -16.03 -6.31 -29.91
CA SER A 74 -15.66 -4.98 -29.38
C SER A 74 -16.32 -4.69 -28.04
N GLN A 75 -17.57 -5.13 -27.83
CA GLN A 75 -18.27 -4.95 -26.56
C GLN A 75 -17.70 -5.86 -25.45
N GLN A 76 -17.24 -7.06 -25.80
CA GLN A 76 -16.52 -7.95 -24.89
C GLN A 76 -15.15 -7.38 -24.51
N GLU A 77 -14.41 -6.82 -25.47
CA GLU A 77 -13.12 -6.14 -25.25
C GLU A 77 -13.30 -4.90 -24.36
N ILE A 78 -14.33 -4.09 -24.60
CA ILE A 78 -14.66 -2.92 -23.75
C ILE A 78 -15.02 -3.37 -22.32
N CYS A 79 -15.80 -4.44 -22.18
CA CYS A 79 -16.16 -4.99 -20.86
C CYS A 79 -14.92 -5.50 -20.11
N GLU A 80 -14.01 -6.19 -20.80
CA GLU A 80 -12.76 -6.67 -20.22
C GLU A 80 -11.86 -5.52 -19.79
N GLN A 81 -11.69 -4.49 -20.62
CA GLN A 81 -10.95 -3.27 -20.26
C GLN A 81 -11.55 -2.58 -19.04
N LEU A 82 -12.88 -2.47 -18.98
CA LEU A 82 -13.56 -1.89 -17.83
C LEU A 82 -13.31 -2.71 -16.55
N ASN A 83 -13.36 -4.04 -16.65
CA ASN A 83 -13.09 -4.92 -15.52
C ASN A 83 -11.63 -4.83 -15.05
N ILE A 84 -10.67 -4.71 -15.98
CA ILE A 84 -9.25 -4.48 -15.66
C ILE A 84 -9.09 -3.14 -14.94
N ASN A 85 -9.68 -2.06 -15.46
CA ASN A 85 -9.66 -0.75 -14.83
C ASN A 85 -10.22 -0.81 -13.40
N HIS A 86 -11.40 -1.39 -13.20
CA HIS A 86 -11.99 -1.52 -11.87
C HIS A 86 -11.13 -2.37 -10.92
N MET A 87 -10.50 -3.44 -11.41
CA MET A 87 -9.59 -4.26 -10.63
C MET A 87 -8.35 -3.46 -10.19
N ILE A 88 -7.71 -2.72 -11.11
CA ILE A 88 -6.58 -1.83 -10.80
C ILE A 88 -7.00 -0.79 -9.76
N GLN A 89 -8.17 -0.16 -9.94
CA GLN A 89 -8.72 0.81 -8.99
C GLN A 89 -8.94 0.19 -7.61
N ARG A 90 -9.47 -1.04 -7.50
CA ARG A 90 -9.62 -1.73 -6.21
C ARG A 90 -8.29 -2.02 -5.53
N ILE A 91 -7.26 -2.41 -6.29
CA ILE A 91 -5.94 -2.77 -5.75
C ILE A 91 -5.17 -1.52 -5.31
N PHE A 92 -5.09 -0.51 -6.17
CA PHE A 92 -4.23 0.66 -5.94
C PHE A 92 -4.98 1.89 -5.42
N LEU A 93 -6.31 1.93 -5.48
CA LEU A 93 -7.10 3.09 -5.03
C LEU A 93 -6.69 4.39 -5.74
N ILE A 94 -6.39 4.30 -7.03
CA ILE A 94 -6.04 5.42 -7.92
C ILE A 94 -7.00 5.43 -9.11
N THR A 95 -7.15 6.57 -9.78
CA THR A 95 -8.00 6.70 -10.96
C THR A 95 -7.57 7.88 -11.85
N LEU A 96 -7.90 7.77 -13.14
CA LEU A 96 -7.77 8.84 -14.14
C LEU A 96 -9.12 9.48 -14.50
N ASP A 97 -10.21 8.96 -13.91
CA ASP A 97 -11.57 9.39 -14.21
C ASP A 97 -12.12 10.29 -13.09
N ASN A 98 -12.33 11.57 -13.42
CA ASN A 98 -12.93 12.58 -12.53
C ASN A 98 -14.39 12.91 -12.92
N SER A 99 -15.07 12.03 -13.65
CA SER A 99 -16.49 12.18 -13.96
C SER A 99 -17.37 12.08 -12.71
N ASP A 100 -18.60 12.57 -12.84
CA ASP A 100 -19.58 12.56 -11.75
C ASP A 100 -19.80 11.12 -11.23
N PRO A 101 -19.71 10.88 -9.90
CA PRO A 101 -19.95 9.56 -9.29
C PRO A 101 -21.31 8.93 -9.62
N SER A 102 -22.28 9.71 -10.08
CA SER A 102 -23.59 9.25 -10.56
C SER A 102 -23.54 8.54 -11.91
N LEU A 103 -22.53 8.84 -12.72
CA LEU A 103 -22.30 8.24 -14.03
C LEU A 103 -21.52 6.92 -13.95
N LYS A 104 -20.88 6.65 -12.82
CA LYS A 104 -20.06 5.45 -12.58
C LYS A 104 -20.96 4.28 -12.16
N SER A 105 -20.83 3.16 -12.85
CA SER A 105 -21.56 1.93 -12.48
C SER A 105 -21.05 1.42 -11.14
N GLY A 106 -21.86 1.50 -10.08
CA GLY A 106 -21.44 1.19 -8.70
C GLY A 106 -21.06 -0.26 -8.39
N ASN A 107 -20.99 -1.16 -9.38
CA ASN A 107 -20.61 -2.54 -9.16
C ASN A 107 -19.08 -2.70 -9.15
N GLY A 108 -18.53 -2.90 -7.96
CA GLY A 108 -17.14 -3.34 -7.78
C GLY A 108 -16.08 -2.24 -7.85
N ILE A 109 -16.45 -0.96 -7.81
CA ILE A 109 -15.52 0.17 -7.75
C ILE A 109 -15.28 0.54 -6.27
N PRO A 110 -14.04 0.86 -5.84
CA PRO A 110 -13.80 1.37 -4.47
C PRO A 110 -14.57 2.66 -4.22
N ASN A 111 -14.82 3.03 -2.95
CA ASN A 111 -15.55 4.27 -2.63
C ASN A 111 -14.73 5.54 -2.86
N ARG A 112 -13.42 5.44 -2.66
CA ARG A 112 -12.46 6.54 -2.76
C ARG A 112 -11.26 6.10 -3.57
N CYS A 113 -10.82 6.99 -4.45
CA CYS A 113 -9.56 6.87 -5.17
C CYS A 113 -8.82 8.21 -5.12
N VAL A 114 -7.51 8.15 -5.30
CA VAL A 114 -6.68 9.30 -5.62
C VAL A 114 -6.75 9.56 -7.11
N TYR A 115 -7.18 10.76 -7.49
CA TYR A 115 -7.18 11.22 -8.87
C TYR A 115 -5.79 11.71 -9.28
N LEU A 116 -5.25 11.15 -10.36
CA LEU A 116 -3.93 11.52 -10.88
C LEU A 116 -4.10 12.56 -12.00
N GLU A 117 -4.32 13.82 -11.60
CA GLU A 117 -4.61 14.93 -12.50
C GLU A 117 -3.55 15.11 -13.61
N GLU A 118 -2.27 15.16 -13.24
CA GLU A 118 -1.17 15.37 -14.20
C GLU A 118 -1.13 14.27 -15.27
N MET A 119 -1.27 13.01 -14.85
CA MET A 119 -1.27 11.88 -15.77
C MET A 119 -2.53 11.82 -16.64
N ALA A 120 -3.70 12.17 -16.08
CA ALA A 120 -4.95 12.24 -16.85
C ALA A 120 -4.87 13.29 -17.97
N VAL A 121 -4.18 14.41 -17.73
CA VAL A 121 -3.92 15.44 -18.75
C VAL A 121 -2.96 14.93 -19.83
N GLU A 122 -1.91 14.20 -19.46
CA GLU A 122 -0.93 13.66 -20.42
C GLU A 122 -1.52 12.62 -21.38
N LEU A 123 -2.55 11.89 -20.95
CA LEU A 123 -3.16 10.82 -21.73
C LEU A 123 -4.33 11.28 -22.63
N GLU A 124 -4.77 12.55 -22.50
CA GLU A 124 -5.83 13.28 -23.23
C GLU A 124 -7.17 12.52 -23.44
N ASP A 125 -7.15 11.41 -24.19
CA ASP A 125 -8.30 10.61 -24.62
C ASP A 125 -8.50 9.31 -23.80
N GLN A 126 -7.65 9.03 -22.81
CA GLN A 126 -7.73 7.84 -21.97
C GLN A 126 -7.94 8.18 -20.48
N ASP A 127 -9.16 7.96 -20.00
CA ASP A 127 -9.57 8.17 -18.60
C ASP A 127 -9.62 6.86 -17.77
N TRP A 128 -9.18 5.73 -18.34
CA TRP A 128 -9.11 4.43 -17.68
C TRP A 128 -7.68 3.93 -17.49
N LEU A 129 -7.49 3.12 -16.44
CA LEU A 129 -6.24 2.42 -16.18
C LEU A 129 -6.22 1.06 -16.86
N ASP A 130 -5.08 0.70 -17.43
CA ASP A 130 -4.81 -0.62 -18.01
C ASP A 130 -3.38 -1.06 -17.70
N MET A 131 -2.99 -2.24 -18.20
CA MET A 131 -1.65 -2.79 -17.92
C MET A 131 -0.50 -2.02 -18.59
N SER A 132 -0.78 -1.15 -19.56
CA SER A 132 0.23 -0.35 -20.24
C SER A 132 0.60 0.91 -19.44
N ASN A 133 -0.34 1.43 -18.65
CA ASN A 133 -0.16 2.70 -17.93
C ASN A 133 -0.15 2.56 -16.39
N VAL A 134 -0.55 1.41 -15.84
CA VAL A 134 -0.66 1.21 -14.38
C VAL A 134 0.65 1.43 -13.62
N GLU A 135 1.80 1.10 -14.20
CA GLU A 135 3.09 1.29 -13.54
C GLU A 135 3.43 2.78 -13.41
N GLN A 136 3.22 3.56 -14.47
CA GLN A 136 3.37 5.02 -14.44
C GLN A 136 2.38 5.65 -13.45
N ALA A 137 1.13 5.18 -13.43
CA ALA A 137 0.10 5.66 -12.51
C ALA A 137 0.47 5.39 -11.04
N LEU A 138 0.96 4.18 -10.75
CA LEU A 138 1.42 3.83 -9.42
C LEU A 138 2.61 4.69 -9.00
N PHE A 139 3.60 4.89 -9.90
CA PHE A 139 4.74 5.75 -9.61
C PHE A 139 4.32 7.21 -9.34
N ALA A 140 3.43 7.77 -10.16
CA ALA A 140 2.87 9.11 -9.95
C ALA A 140 2.17 9.21 -8.58
N ARG A 141 1.39 8.19 -8.20
CA ARG A 141 0.76 8.11 -6.87
C ARG A 141 1.76 8.10 -5.72
N LEU A 142 2.92 7.47 -5.87
CA LEU A 142 3.96 7.41 -4.84
C LEU A 142 4.72 8.73 -4.69
N LEU A 143 4.76 9.57 -5.73
CA LEU A 143 5.41 10.89 -5.69
C LEU A 143 4.55 11.99 -5.06
N LEU A 144 3.24 11.75 -4.88
CA LEU A 144 2.35 12.70 -4.21
C LEU A 144 2.71 12.86 -2.73
N GLN A 145 3.04 14.10 -2.34
CA GLN A 145 3.37 14.42 -0.94
C GLN A 145 2.18 14.30 0.02
N ASP A 146 0.99 14.65 -0.47
CA ASP A 146 -0.27 14.58 0.26
C ASP A 146 -1.39 13.99 -0.62
N PRO A 147 -1.46 12.65 -0.71
CA PRO A 147 -2.47 11.97 -1.51
C PRO A 147 -3.90 12.27 -1.04
N GLY A 148 -4.09 12.62 0.23
CA GLY A 148 -5.39 12.97 0.80
C GLY A 148 -6.05 14.17 0.13
N ASN A 149 -5.27 15.11 -0.42
CA ASN A 149 -5.80 16.28 -1.13
C ASN A 149 -6.34 15.97 -2.53
N HIS A 150 -6.05 14.77 -3.04
CA HIS A 150 -6.40 14.33 -4.39
C HIS A 150 -7.52 13.28 -4.36
N LEU A 151 -8.18 13.10 -3.21
CA LEU A 151 -9.24 12.12 -3.04
C LEU A 151 -10.53 12.55 -3.73
N ILE A 152 -11.06 11.67 -4.57
CA ILE A 152 -12.38 11.82 -5.18
C ILE A 152 -13.35 10.73 -4.70
N ASN A 153 -14.64 11.04 -4.75
CA ASN A 153 -15.68 10.03 -4.59
C ASN A 153 -15.79 9.25 -5.89
N MET A 154 -15.89 7.93 -5.78
CA MET A 154 -16.12 7.04 -6.91
C MET A 154 -17.55 6.49 -6.93
N THR A 155 -18.26 6.60 -5.80
CA THR A 155 -19.66 6.17 -5.66
C THR A 155 -20.51 7.34 -5.17
N SER A 156 -21.79 7.34 -5.54
CA SER A 156 -22.76 8.40 -5.17
C SER A 156 -23.16 8.40 -3.68
N SER A 157 -22.48 7.61 -2.83
CA SER A 157 -22.85 7.48 -1.43
C SER A 157 -22.55 8.76 -0.64
N THR A 158 -23.56 9.32 0.00
CA THR A 158 -23.44 10.51 0.85
C THR A 158 -22.91 10.20 2.26
N THR A 159 -22.64 8.93 2.57
CA THR A 159 -22.10 8.52 3.88
C THR A 159 -20.59 8.71 3.94
N LEU A 160 -20.13 9.44 4.96
CA LEU A 160 -18.71 9.72 5.17
C LEU A 160 -17.99 8.43 5.57
N ASN A 161 -17.13 7.92 4.68
CA ASN A 161 -16.39 6.66 4.88
C ASN A 161 -14.94 6.96 5.30
N LEU A 162 -14.73 7.21 6.60
CA LEU A 162 -13.42 7.53 7.16
C LEU A 162 -12.35 6.47 6.88
N SER A 163 -12.74 5.19 6.74
CA SER A 163 -11.78 4.13 6.40
C SER A 163 -11.32 4.27 4.95
N ALA A 164 -12.25 4.45 4.01
CA ALA A 164 -11.89 4.60 2.60
C ALA A 164 -11.04 5.85 2.36
N ASP A 165 -11.33 6.95 3.05
CA ASP A 165 -10.52 8.18 3.01
C ASP A 165 -9.09 7.92 3.51
N ARG A 166 -8.95 7.20 4.64
CA ARG A 166 -7.63 6.82 5.19
C ARG A 166 -6.87 5.91 4.25
N ASP A 167 -7.52 4.88 3.72
CA ASP A 167 -6.86 3.82 2.95
C ASP A 167 -6.40 4.34 1.58
N ALA A 168 -7.23 5.14 0.89
CA ALA A 168 -6.84 5.78 -0.38
C ALA A 168 -5.84 6.92 -0.16
N GLY A 169 -6.00 7.67 0.94
CA GLY A 169 -5.16 8.81 1.32
C GLY A 169 -3.88 8.46 2.07
N GLU A 170 -3.50 7.18 2.18
CA GLU A 170 -2.32 6.76 2.93
C GLU A 170 -1.06 7.48 2.40
N ARG A 171 -0.33 8.10 3.33
CA ARG A 171 0.82 8.95 3.05
C ARG A 171 2.14 8.20 3.16
N HIS A 172 2.20 7.17 4.00
CA HIS A 172 3.39 6.34 4.16
C HIS A 172 3.45 5.33 3.01
N ILE A 173 4.40 5.54 2.12
CA ILE A 173 4.57 4.76 0.88
C ILE A 173 4.67 3.27 1.18
N PHE A 174 5.45 2.88 2.19
CA PHE A 174 5.66 1.46 2.49
C PHE A 174 4.36 0.80 3.00
N CYS A 175 3.60 1.50 3.83
CA CYS A 175 2.30 1.03 4.31
C CYS A 175 1.28 0.93 3.17
N TYR A 176 1.23 1.95 2.30
CA TYR A 176 0.36 1.96 1.13
C TYR A 176 0.66 0.78 0.18
N LEU A 177 1.93 0.51 -0.12
CA LEU A 177 2.32 -0.61 -0.98
C LEU A 177 1.98 -1.95 -0.33
N TYR A 178 2.22 -2.12 0.98
CA TYR A 178 1.77 -3.31 1.69
C TYR A 178 0.24 -3.50 1.61
N SER A 179 -0.55 -2.44 1.79
CA SER A 179 -1.99 -2.53 1.61
C SER A 179 -2.41 -2.84 0.17
N CYS A 180 -1.67 -2.36 -0.85
CA CYS A 180 -1.90 -2.74 -2.24
C CYS A 180 -1.63 -4.24 -2.44
N PHE A 181 -0.56 -4.77 -1.85
CA PHE A 181 -0.21 -6.18 -1.91
C PHE A 181 -1.32 -7.05 -1.31
N GLN A 182 -1.84 -6.67 -0.14
CA GLN A 182 -2.97 -7.36 0.49
C GLN A 182 -4.23 -7.33 -0.40
N ARG A 183 -4.57 -6.17 -0.96
CA ARG A 183 -5.73 -6.05 -1.86
C ARG A 183 -5.55 -6.87 -3.14
N ALA A 184 -4.35 -6.90 -3.72
CA ALA A 184 -4.04 -7.75 -4.86
C ALA A 184 -4.17 -9.25 -4.53
N LYS A 185 -3.67 -9.68 -3.36
CA LYS A 185 -3.81 -11.06 -2.87
C LYS A 185 -5.28 -11.44 -2.70
N GLU A 186 -6.10 -10.56 -2.15
CA GLU A 186 -7.53 -10.77 -2.06
C GLU A 186 -8.21 -10.83 -3.43
N GLU A 187 -7.89 -9.92 -4.35
CA GLU A 187 -8.46 -9.90 -5.70
C GLU A 187 -8.15 -11.17 -6.48
N ILE A 188 -6.92 -11.70 -6.38
CA ILE A 188 -6.52 -12.99 -7.00
C ILE A 188 -7.46 -14.14 -6.63
N THR A 189 -8.05 -14.12 -5.43
CA THR A 189 -8.99 -15.18 -4.99
C THR A 189 -10.43 -14.98 -5.50
N LYS A 190 -10.76 -13.77 -5.98
CA LYS A 190 -12.12 -13.34 -6.33
C LYS A 190 -12.32 -13.20 -7.84
N VAL A 191 -11.27 -12.87 -8.60
CA VAL A 191 -11.38 -12.58 -10.02
C VAL A 191 -11.62 -13.84 -10.87
N PRO A 192 -12.35 -13.72 -11.99
CA PRO A 192 -12.49 -14.81 -12.96
C PRO A 192 -11.14 -15.16 -13.62
N GLU A 193 -11.05 -16.37 -14.18
CA GLU A 193 -9.80 -16.91 -14.75
C GLU A 193 -9.16 -16.00 -15.82
N ASN A 194 -9.96 -15.30 -16.62
CA ASN A 194 -9.45 -14.39 -17.64
C ASN A 194 -8.77 -13.13 -17.05
N LEU A 195 -9.15 -12.73 -15.83
CA LEU A 195 -8.56 -11.56 -15.16
C LEU A 195 -7.42 -11.92 -14.20
N LEU A 196 -7.25 -13.21 -13.89
CA LEU A 196 -6.22 -13.71 -12.98
C LEU A 196 -4.78 -13.26 -13.36
N PRO A 197 -4.34 -13.33 -14.63
CA PRO A 197 -2.99 -12.88 -15.01
C PRO A 197 -2.74 -11.40 -14.67
N PHE A 198 -3.75 -10.55 -14.86
CA PHE A 198 -3.68 -9.13 -14.57
C PHE A 198 -3.63 -8.85 -13.07
N ALA A 199 -4.39 -9.59 -12.27
CA ALA A 199 -4.35 -9.48 -10.80
C ALA A 199 -2.96 -9.89 -10.25
N VAL A 200 -2.38 -10.97 -10.79
CA VAL A 200 -1.01 -11.40 -10.46
C VAL A 200 0.01 -10.35 -10.88
N GLN A 201 -0.14 -9.75 -12.06
CA GLN A 201 0.73 -8.67 -12.52
C GLN A 201 0.66 -7.44 -11.58
N CYS A 202 -0.52 -7.07 -11.09
CA CYS A 202 -0.67 -5.98 -10.11
C CYS A 202 0.03 -6.29 -8.79
N ARG A 203 -0.03 -7.54 -8.31
CA ARG A 203 0.73 -7.97 -7.12
C ARG A 203 2.24 -7.82 -7.36
N ASN A 204 2.74 -8.31 -8.48
CA ASN A 204 4.15 -8.22 -8.84
C ASN A 204 4.63 -6.76 -9.00
N LEU A 205 3.78 -5.89 -9.57
CA LEU A 205 4.05 -4.44 -9.65
C LEU A 205 4.21 -3.81 -8.26
N THR A 206 3.43 -4.26 -7.28
CA THR A 206 3.55 -3.79 -5.89
C THR A 206 4.92 -4.16 -5.30
N VAL A 207 5.38 -5.40 -5.51
CA VAL A 207 6.71 -5.86 -5.06
C VAL A 207 7.82 -5.09 -5.78
N SER A 208 7.72 -4.94 -7.10
CA SER A 208 8.70 -4.19 -7.93
C SER A 208 8.81 -2.72 -7.52
N ASN A 209 7.68 -2.07 -7.26
CA ASN A 209 7.66 -0.68 -6.78
C ASN A 209 8.22 -0.56 -5.37
N THR A 210 7.95 -1.51 -4.48
CA THR A 210 8.54 -1.53 -3.13
C THR A 210 10.07 -1.68 -3.19
N ARG A 211 10.56 -2.55 -4.06
CA ARG A 211 12.00 -2.67 -4.38
C ARG A 211 12.55 -1.32 -4.84
N THR A 212 11.91 -0.67 -5.81
CA THR A 212 12.35 0.63 -6.35
C THR A 212 12.41 1.71 -5.26
N VAL A 213 11.40 1.75 -4.39
CA VAL A 213 11.33 2.65 -3.24
C VAL A 213 12.50 2.45 -2.26
N LEU A 214 12.90 1.21 -2.04
CA LEU A 214 14.04 0.86 -1.17
C LEU A 214 15.41 1.14 -1.82
N LEU A 215 15.51 1.03 -3.15
CA LEU A 215 16.74 1.32 -3.90
C LEU A 215 16.99 2.82 -4.06
N THR A 216 15.92 3.62 -4.18
CA THR A 216 16.00 5.07 -4.46
C THR A 216 15.17 5.92 -3.50
N PRO A 217 15.30 5.76 -2.17
CA PRO A 217 14.46 6.45 -1.19
C PRO A 217 14.52 7.98 -1.27
N GLU A 218 15.61 8.54 -1.79
CA GLU A 218 15.84 9.98 -1.95
C GLU A 218 14.87 10.68 -2.92
N ILE A 219 14.20 9.96 -3.82
CA ILE A 219 13.22 10.57 -4.74
C ILE A 219 11.92 10.94 -4.01
N TYR A 220 11.67 10.34 -2.85
CA TYR A 220 10.46 10.54 -2.06
C TYR A 220 10.70 11.57 -0.95
N VAL A 221 10.41 12.83 -1.27
CA VAL A 221 10.60 13.96 -0.36
C VAL A 221 9.73 13.79 0.90
N ASP A 222 10.29 14.13 2.07
CA ASP A 222 9.65 14.05 3.39
C ASP A 222 9.21 12.63 3.81
N GLN A 223 9.79 11.59 3.19
CA GLN A 223 9.53 10.19 3.52
C GLN A 223 10.78 9.54 4.14
N ASN A 224 10.60 8.74 5.19
CA ASN A 224 11.64 7.87 5.74
C ASN A 224 11.24 6.41 5.52
N ILE A 225 11.56 5.88 4.34
CA ILE A 225 11.16 4.55 3.89
C ILE A 225 11.64 3.45 4.86
N HIS A 226 12.90 3.52 5.28
CA HIS A 226 13.46 2.52 6.18
C HIS A 226 12.80 2.55 7.57
N GLU A 227 12.35 3.73 8.02
CA GLU A 227 11.61 3.85 9.28
C GLU A 227 10.19 3.30 9.16
N GLN A 228 9.52 3.56 8.04
CA GLN A 228 8.19 2.99 7.74
C GLN A 228 8.22 1.47 7.73
N LEU A 229 9.28 0.84 7.19
CA LEU A 229 9.45 -0.61 7.27
C LEU A 229 9.50 -1.10 8.73
N VAL A 230 10.28 -0.44 9.58
CA VAL A 230 10.37 -0.81 11.01
C VAL A 230 9.03 -0.59 11.72
N ASP A 231 8.33 0.49 11.40
CA ASP A 231 7.02 0.82 11.98
C ASP A 231 5.96 -0.19 11.55
N LEU A 232 5.92 -0.59 10.28
CA LEU A 232 5.02 -1.61 9.75
C LEU A 232 5.24 -2.96 10.44
N MET A 233 6.49 -3.41 10.57
CA MET A 233 6.80 -4.65 11.28
C MET A 233 6.39 -4.58 12.76
N LEU A 234 6.59 -3.43 13.40
CA LEU A 234 6.22 -3.24 14.79
C LEU A 234 4.70 -3.27 15.00
N GLU A 235 3.95 -2.65 14.08
CA GLU A 235 2.48 -2.71 14.06
C GLU A 235 2.01 -4.14 13.84
N ALA A 236 2.64 -4.89 12.93
CA ALA A 236 2.29 -6.26 12.61
C ALA A 236 2.46 -7.25 13.76
N ILE A 237 3.53 -7.09 14.56
CA ILE A 237 3.73 -7.85 15.80
C ILE A 237 2.65 -7.54 16.82
N GLN A 238 2.19 -6.28 16.89
CA GLN A 238 1.15 -5.87 17.84
C GLN A 238 -0.26 -6.26 17.37
N GLY A 239 -0.49 -6.28 16.06
CA GLY A 239 -1.80 -6.48 15.43
C GLY A 239 -2.06 -7.89 14.91
N ALA A 240 -1.23 -8.88 15.27
CA ALA A 240 -1.38 -10.29 14.90
C ALA A 240 -1.46 -10.57 13.37
N HIS A 241 -0.80 -9.74 12.55
CA HIS A 241 -0.68 -9.91 11.09
C HIS A 241 0.79 -9.93 10.65
N PHE A 242 1.67 -10.40 11.56
CA PHE A 242 3.11 -10.47 11.32
C PHE A 242 3.44 -11.42 10.16
N GLU A 243 2.74 -12.54 10.03
CA GLU A 243 2.95 -13.51 8.96
C GLU A 243 2.71 -12.88 7.58
N ASP A 244 1.62 -12.14 7.41
CA ASP A 244 1.29 -11.45 6.16
C ASP A 244 2.33 -10.38 5.78
N VAL A 245 2.86 -9.64 6.77
CA VAL A 245 3.95 -8.68 6.52
C VAL A 245 5.22 -9.40 6.13
N THR A 246 5.56 -10.51 6.79
CA THR A 246 6.78 -11.26 6.47
C THR A 246 6.73 -11.92 5.10
N GLU A 247 5.57 -12.41 4.66
CA GLU A 247 5.35 -12.94 3.30
C GLU A 247 5.64 -11.85 2.25
N PHE A 248 5.07 -10.65 2.42
CA PHE A 248 5.35 -9.52 1.55
C PHE A 248 6.84 -9.15 1.53
N LEU A 249 7.48 -9.12 2.70
CA LEU A 249 8.91 -8.79 2.80
C LEU A 249 9.80 -9.86 2.19
N GLU A 250 9.43 -11.13 2.23
CA GLU A 250 10.17 -12.21 1.59
C GLU A 250 10.21 -12.02 0.07
N GLU A 251 9.07 -11.71 -0.58
CA GLU A 251 9.03 -11.41 -2.02
C GLU A 251 9.89 -10.17 -2.38
N VAL A 252 9.86 -9.13 -1.54
CA VAL A 252 10.68 -7.91 -1.75
C VAL A 252 12.17 -8.19 -1.58
N ILE A 253 12.55 -8.99 -0.58
CA ILE A 253 13.95 -9.38 -0.35
C ILE A 253 14.46 -10.20 -1.54
N GLU A 254 13.67 -11.17 -2.02
CA GLU A 254 14.02 -11.95 -3.22
C GLU A 254 14.25 -11.04 -4.43
N ALA A 255 13.36 -10.07 -4.65
CA ALA A 255 13.49 -9.11 -5.74
C ALA A 255 14.73 -8.20 -5.60
N LEU A 256 15.08 -7.78 -4.38
CA LEU A 256 16.28 -6.99 -4.11
C LEU A 256 17.58 -7.77 -4.36
N ILE A 257 17.59 -9.07 -4.03
CA ILE A 257 18.77 -9.94 -4.21
C ILE A 257 18.97 -10.32 -5.68
N LEU A 258 17.88 -10.49 -6.43
CA LEU A 258 17.95 -10.88 -7.84
C LEU A 258 18.62 -9.80 -8.71
N ASP A 259 18.44 -8.53 -8.36
CA ASP A 259 18.91 -7.38 -9.13
C ASP A 259 19.50 -6.30 -8.20
N GLU A 260 20.83 -6.26 -8.14
CA GLU A 260 21.64 -5.33 -7.35
C GLU A 260 22.27 -4.20 -8.22
N GLU A 261 21.69 -3.86 -9.37
CA GLU A 261 22.27 -2.86 -10.28
C GLU A 261 22.39 -1.45 -9.68
N VAL A 262 21.40 -1.05 -8.85
CA VAL A 262 21.31 0.31 -8.30
C VAL A 262 21.99 0.41 -6.93
N ARG A 263 21.67 -0.52 -6.03
CA ARG A 263 22.25 -0.67 -4.70
C ARG A 263 22.30 -2.14 -4.34
N THR A 264 23.30 -2.50 -3.56
CA THR A 264 23.42 -3.86 -3.01
C THR A 264 22.42 -4.08 -1.87
N PHE A 265 22.03 -5.32 -1.63
CA PHE A 265 21.12 -5.65 -0.53
C PHE A 265 21.62 -5.15 0.85
N PRO A 266 22.92 -5.23 1.21
CA PRO A 266 23.45 -4.62 2.43
C PRO A 266 23.23 -3.11 2.53
N GLU A 267 23.44 -2.36 1.44
CA GLU A 267 23.25 -0.89 1.43
C GLU A 267 21.80 -0.49 1.71
N VAL A 268 20.84 -1.32 1.26
CA VAL A 268 19.41 -1.12 1.53
C VAL A 268 19.05 -1.43 2.98
N MET A 269 19.66 -2.47 3.57
CA MET A 269 19.27 -2.96 4.90
C MET A 269 20.01 -2.31 6.07
N ILE A 270 21.23 -1.79 5.87
CA ILE A 270 22.00 -1.10 6.92
C ILE A 270 21.19 0.05 7.58
N PRO A 271 20.53 0.95 6.82
CA PRO A 271 19.69 2.01 7.41
C PRO A 271 18.58 1.49 8.32
N VAL A 272 17.99 0.33 8.00
CA VAL A 272 16.96 -0.32 8.82
C VAL A 272 17.55 -0.74 10.17
N PHE A 273 18.76 -1.32 10.16
CA PHE A 273 19.46 -1.67 11.39
C PHE A 273 19.95 -0.45 12.19
N ASP A 274 20.29 0.66 11.53
CA ASP A 274 20.63 1.93 12.19
C ASP A 274 19.41 2.49 12.95
N ILE A 275 18.22 2.41 12.37
CA ILE A 275 16.95 2.82 13.00
C ILE A 275 16.67 1.94 14.22
N LEU A 276 16.79 0.62 14.08
CA LEU A 276 16.63 -0.32 15.20
C LEU A 276 17.64 -0.05 16.32
N LEU A 277 18.92 0.13 16.00
CA LEU A 277 19.95 0.50 16.98
C LEU A 277 19.58 1.82 17.69
N GLY A 278 19.13 2.81 16.92
CA GLY A 278 18.68 4.11 17.40
C GLY A 278 17.53 4.01 18.40
N ARG A 279 16.53 3.16 18.12
CA ARG A 279 15.34 2.96 18.94
C ARG A 279 15.61 2.08 20.17
N ILE A 280 16.44 1.04 20.04
CA ILE A 280 16.70 0.07 21.13
C ILE A 280 17.69 0.60 22.17
N LYS A 281 18.67 1.42 21.81
CA LYS A 281 19.75 1.88 22.73
C LYS A 281 19.27 2.54 24.02
N ASP A 282 18.10 3.16 23.96
CA ASP A 282 17.51 3.92 25.05
C ASP A 282 16.46 3.09 25.83
N LEU A 283 16.23 1.84 25.44
CA LEU A 283 15.28 0.96 26.11
C LEU A 283 15.83 0.34 27.39
N GLU A 284 14.91 -0.02 28.26
CA GLU A 284 15.14 -0.72 29.53
C GLU A 284 14.40 -2.07 29.54
N LEU A 285 14.87 -3.01 30.38
CA LEU A 285 14.41 -4.40 30.41
C LEU A 285 12.89 -4.57 30.58
N CYS A 286 12.23 -3.66 31.31
CA CYS A 286 10.80 -3.76 31.62
C CYS A 286 9.89 -3.11 30.57
N GLN A 287 10.43 -2.58 29.47
CA GLN A 287 9.63 -1.94 28.44
C GLN A 287 9.12 -2.99 27.45
N ILE A 288 7.80 -3.10 27.30
CA ILE A 288 7.14 -4.06 26.40
C ILE A 288 7.67 -3.91 24.96
N LEU A 289 7.92 -2.68 24.54
CA LEU A 289 8.45 -2.35 23.22
C LEU A 289 9.80 -3.03 22.90
N LEU A 290 10.62 -3.33 23.93
CA LEU A 290 11.86 -4.08 23.73
C LEU A 290 11.59 -5.47 23.14
N TYR A 291 10.56 -6.16 23.64
CA TYR A 291 10.24 -7.51 23.18
C TYR A 291 9.79 -7.51 21.72
N ALA A 292 8.99 -6.53 21.31
CA ALA A 292 8.61 -6.39 19.91
C ALA A 292 9.84 -6.17 18.99
N TYR A 293 10.81 -5.34 19.39
CA TYR A 293 12.05 -5.21 18.63
C TYR A 293 12.91 -6.47 18.62
N LEU A 294 12.88 -7.28 19.69
CA LEU A 294 13.55 -8.58 19.70
C LEU A 294 12.90 -9.55 18.72
N ASP A 295 11.57 -9.56 18.62
CA ASP A 295 10.85 -10.40 17.65
C ASP A 295 11.18 -10.00 16.19
N ILE A 296 11.28 -8.70 15.89
CA ILE A 296 11.77 -8.19 14.60
C ILE A 296 13.17 -8.73 14.29
N LEU A 297 14.09 -8.64 15.27
CA LEU A 297 15.46 -9.11 15.09
C LEU A 297 15.57 -10.63 14.99
N LEU A 298 14.70 -11.37 15.68
CA LEU A 298 14.61 -12.81 15.54
C LEU A 298 14.16 -13.21 14.14
N TYR A 299 13.22 -12.49 13.54
CA TYR A 299 12.85 -12.66 12.13
C TYR A 299 14.06 -12.39 11.21
N PHE A 300 14.69 -11.21 11.34
CA PHE A 300 15.85 -10.85 10.51
C PHE A 300 17.03 -11.82 10.63
N THR A 301 17.26 -12.41 11.80
CA THR A 301 18.35 -13.38 11.99
C THR A 301 18.00 -14.80 11.56
N ARG A 302 16.73 -15.11 11.28
CA ARG A 302 16.29 -16.39 10.71
C ARG A 302 16.33 -16.39 9.19
N GLN A 303 16.09 -15.24 8.56
CA GLN A 303 16.21 -15.10 7.10
C GLN A 303 17.69 -15.09 6.70
N LYS A 304 18.06 -15.98 5.77
CA LYS A 304 19.47 -16.30 5.45
C LYS A 304 20.29 -15.09 5.01
N ASP A 305 19.77 -14.25 4.13
CA ASP A 305 20.51 -13.15 3.51
C ASP A 305 20.59 -11.94 4.44
N MET A 306 19.49 -11.63 5.12
CA MET A 306 19.40 -10.66 6.20
C MET A 306 20.34 -11.01 7.35
N ALA A 307 20.47 -12.30 7.71
CA ALA A 307 21.40 -12.76 8.73
C ALA A 307 22.86 -12.50 8.35
N LYS A 308 23.23 -12.63 7.06
CA LYS A 308 24.59 -12.28 6.59
C LYS A 308 24.86 -10.79 6.77
N VAL A 309 23.94 -9.93 6.30
CA VAL A 309 24.05 -8.47 6.48
C VAL A 309 24.11 -8.11 7.96
N PHE A 310 23.30 -8.76 8.79
CA PHE A 310 23.29 -8.53 10.23
C PHE A 310 24.65 -8.85 10.87
N VAL A 311 25.29 -9.97 10.52
CA VAL A 311 26.61 -10.36 11.06
C VAL A 311 27.70 -9.35 10.67
N GLU A 312 27.64 -8.81 9.46
CA GLU A 312 28.55 -7.75 9.01
C GLU A 312 28.27 -6.43 9.73
N TYR A 313 27.00 -6.07 9.88
CA TYR A 313 26.58 -4.83 10.53
C TYR A 313 26.95 -4.78 12.03
N ILE A 314 26.90 -5.90 12.74
CA ILE A 314 27.25 -5.95 14.18
C ILE A 314 28.76 -5.96 14.45
N GLN A 315 29.61 -5.85 13.43
CA GLN A 315 31.05 -5.73 13.66
C GLN A 315 31.36 -4.40 14.37
N PRO A 316 32.20 -4.40 15.42
CA PRO A 316 32.58 -3.17 16.09
C PRO A 316 33.44 -2.30 15.16
N LYS A 317 33.22 -0.98 15.21
CA LYS A 317 34.05 -0.01 14.47
C LYS A 317 35.55 -0.13 14.77
N ASP A 318 35.89 -0.59 15.97
CA ASP A 318 37.26 -0.89 16.38
C ASP A 318 37.30 -2.22 17.15
N PRO A 319 37.70 -3.33 16.49
CA PRO A 319 37.80 -4.65 17.11
C PRO A 319 38.82 -4.74 18.25
N THR A 320 39.80 -3.83 18.30
CA THR A 320 40.81 -3.82 19.37
C THR A 320 40.27 -3.25 20.68
N ASN A 321 39.15 -2.54 20.62
CA ASN A 321 38.51 -1.91 21.77
C ASN A 321 37.25 -2.69 22.20
N GLY A 322 37.39 -3.48 23.26
CA GLY A 322 36.28 -4.25 23.84
C GLY A 322 35.02 -3.45 24.18
N GLN A 323 35.12 -2.14 24.45
CA GLN A 323 33.95 -1.29 24.71
C GLN A 323 33.11 -1.03 23.46
N MET A 324 33.67 -1.12 22.26
CA MET A 324 32.93 -0.89 21.03
C MET A 324 31.93 -1.99 20.73
N TYR A 325 32.19 -3.22 21.21
CA TYR A 325 31.23 -4.32 21.12
C TYR A 325 29.90 -3.99 21.80
N GLN A 326 29.89 -3.24 22.90
CA GLN A 326 28.64 -2.84 23.59
C GLN A 326 27.83 -1.78 22.83
N LYS A 327 28.41 -1.15 21.80
CA LYS A 327 27.76 -0.11 21.00
C LYS A 327 27.16 -0.63 19.70
N THR A 328 27.41 -1.88 19.34
CA THR A 328 26.79 -2.54 18.20
C THR A 328 25.33 -2.88 18.53
N LEU A 329 24.49 -3.14 17.53
CA LEU A 329 23.08 -3.49 17.76
C LEU A 329 22.92 -4.71 18.67
N LEU A 330 23.64 -5.80 18.39
CA LEU A 330 23.64 -6.97 19.26
C LEU A 330 24.20 -6.66 20.65
N GLY A 331 25.27 -5.87 20.72
CA GLY A 331 25.89 -5.48 21.98
C GLY A 331 24.96 -4.65 22.87
N VAL A 332 24.21 -3.72 22.27
CA VAL A 332 23.22 -2.91 22.97
C VAL A 332 22.18 -3.81 23.61
N ILE A 333 21.63 -4.77 22.87
CA ILE A 333 20.63 -5.73 23.36
C ILE A 333 21.19 -6.56 24.52
N LEU A 334 22.35 -7.18 24.32
CA LEU A 334 22.99 -8.03 25.33
C LEU A 334 23.47 -7.23 26.56
N SER A 335 23.61 -5.90 26.43
CA SER A 335 23.95 -5.02 27.56
C SER A 335 22.75 -4.62 28.42
N ILE A 336 21.52 -4.87 27.95
CA ILE A 336 20.30 -4.58 28.72
C ILE A 336 20.27 -5.52 29.93
N SER A 337 20.37 -4.94 31.12
CA SER A 337 20.40 -5.69 32.37
C SER A 337 19.74 -4.91 33.50
N CYS A 338 19.43 -5.60 34.59
CA CYS A 338 18.98 -4.99 35.84
C CYS A 338 20.12 -4.27 36.61
N LEU A 339 21.35 -4.31 36.08
CA LEU A 339 22.52 -3.69 36.69
C LEU A 339 22.63 -2.22 36.29
N LEU A 340 23.16 -1.41 37.20
CA LEU A 340 23.38 0.01 36.92
C LEU A 340 24.45 0.18 35.84
N LYS A 341 24.08 0.75 34.68
CA LYS A 341 24.99 1.09 33.55
C LYS A 341 26.28 1.83 33.96
N THR A 342 26.30 2.47 35.14
CA THR A 342 27.53 2.96 35.79
C THR A 342 27.40 2.95 37.33
N PRO A 343 28.25 2.19 38.06
CA PRO A 343 28.29 2.23 39.52
C PRO A 343 28.60 3.63 40.10
N GLY A 344 29.26 4.51 39.32
CA GLY A 344 29.74 5.82 39.78
C GLY A 344 28.80 7.03 39.56
N VAL A 345 27.75 6.94 38.75
CA VAL A 345 26.90 8.11 38.44
C VAL A 345 25.93 8.41 39.58
N VAL A 346 25.50 7.39 40.34
CA VAL A 346 24.71 7.57 41.56
C VAL A 346 25.51 8.37 42.60
N GLU A 347 26.83 8.13 42.71
CA GLU A 347 27.70 8.93 43.57
C GLU A 347 27.81 10.38 43.11
N LYS A 348 28.04 10.63 41.81
CA LYS A 348 28.16 12.00 41.28
C LYS A 348 26.85 12.76 41.40
N LYS A 349 25.69 12.14 41.11
CA LYS A 349 24.35 12.73 41.31
C LYS A 349 24.07 12.96 42.80
N LYS A 350 24.37 12.01 43.70
CA LYS A 350 24.26 12.18 45.17
C LYS A 350 25.18 13.30 45.67
N LYS A 351 26.45 13.36 45.24
CA LYS A 351 27.42 14.42 45.57
C LYS A 351 26.94 15.79 45.07
N LYS A 352 26.42 15.90 43.83
CA LYS A 352 25.86 17.13 43.25
C LYS A 352 24.59 17.59 43.99
N LYS A 353 23.68 16.66 44.33
CA LYS A 353 22.47 16.93 45.15
C LYS A 353 22.84 17.38 46.58
N LYS A 354 23.83 16.75 47.21
CA LYS A 354 24.38 17.14 48.54
C LYS A 354 25.04 18.52 48.49
N LYS A 355 25.81 18.84 47.44
CA LYS A 355 26.43 20.17 47.20
C LYS A 355 25.36 21.26 46.99
N LYS A 356 24.30 20.99 46.22
CA LYS A 356 23.14 21.89 46.00
C LYS A 356 22.36 22.14 47.30
N LYS A 357 22.12 21.10 48.13
CA LYS A 357 21.48 21.21 49.46
C LYS A 357 22.33 22.06 50.44
N LYS A 358 23.67 21.86 50.46
CA LYS A 358 24.62 22.64 51.29
C LYS A 358 24.64 24.13 50.87
N LYS A 359 24.62 24.44 49.57
CA LYS A 359 24.56 25.82 49.02
C LYS A 359 23.24 26.51 49.39
N LYS A 360 22.09 25.80 49.30
CA LYS A 360 20.76 26.32 49.72
C LYS A 360 20.70 26.61 51.23
N LYS A 361 21.29 25.73 52.08
CA LYS A 361 21.38 25.94 53.55
C LYS A 361 22.27 27.15 53.91
N LYS A 362 23.41 27.35 53.23
CA LYS A 362 24.27 28.55 53.38
C LYS A 362 23.54 29.85 52.97
N LYS A 363 22.81 29.87 51.83
CA LYS A 363 22.00 31.02 51.41
C LYS A 363 20.90 31.37 52.43
N LYS A 364 20.17 30.37 52.97
CA LYS A 364 19.17 30.57 54.04
C LYS A 364 19.80 31.16 55.32
N LYS A 365 20.95 30.65 55.77
CA LYS A 365 21.68 31.21 56.94
C LYS A 365 22.11 32.67 56.71
N LYS A 366 22.65 33.02 55.53
CA LYS A 366 23.01 34.41 55.17
C LYS A 366 21.79 35.35 55.16
N LYS A 367 20.65 34.93 54.59
CA LYS A 367 19.39 35.71 54.61
C LYS A 367 18.88 35.95 56.05
N LYS A 368 18.90 34.92 56.92
CA LYS A 368 18.52 35.06 58.35
C LYS A 368 19.43 36.05 59.09
N LYS A 369 20.76 35.99 58.88
CA LYS A 369 21.72 36.96 59.48
C LYS A 369 21.45 38.41 59.01
N LYS A 370 21.20 38.63 57.71
CA LYS A 370 20.83 39.97 57.18
C LYS A 370 19.52 40.50 57.79
N LYS A 371 18.47 39.67 57.90
CA LYS A 371 17.20 40.06 58.56
C LYS A 371 17.39 40.42 60.03
N LYS A 372 18.18 39.65 60.81
CA LYS A 372 18.51 39.99 62.21
C LYS A 372 19.27 41.33 62.33
N LYS A 373 20.26 41.59 61.46
CA LYS A 373 20.98 42.89 61.43
C LYS A 373 20.04 44.07 61.11
N LYS A 374 19.14 43.93 60.12
CA LYS A 374 18.13 44.97 59.79
C LYS A 374 17.18 45.23 60.97
N LYS A 375 16.68 44.18 61.65
CA LYS A 375 15.83 44.34 62.85
C LYS A 375 16.56 45.07 63.99
N LYS A 376 17.84 44.72 64.26
CA LYS A 376 18.66 45.43 65.26
C LYS A 376 18.86 46.91 64.91
N LYS A 377 19.16 47.24 63.64
CA LYS A 377 19.27 48.65 63.18
C LYS A 377 17.96 49.42 63.33
N LYS A 378 16.80 48.82 62.96
CA LYS A 378 15.47 49.45 63.16
C LYS A 378 15.16 49.69 64.65
N LYS A 379 15.45 48.73 65.54
CA LYS A 379 15.29 48.92 67.00
C LYS A 379 16.19 50.05 67.54
N LYS A 380 17.45 50.14 67.11
CA LYS A 380 18.35 51.26 67.50
C LYS A 380 17.83 52.61 67.01
N LYS A 381 17.34 52.72 65.76
CA LYS A 381 16.73 53.96 65.24
C LYS A 381 15.46 54.36 66.01
N LYS A 382 14.57 53.42 66.34
CA LYS A 382 13.38 53.69 67.18
C LYS A 382 13.76 54.18 68.59
N LYS A 383 14.75 53.57 69.24
CA LYS A 383 15.26 54.04 70.55
C LYS A 383 15.84 55.46 70.47
N LYS A 384 16.62 55.79 69.43
CA LYS A 384 17.13 57.16 69.21
C LYS A 384 16.00 58.19 68.98
N LYS A 385 14.97 57.86 68.20
CA LYS A 385 13.80 58.75 68.01
C LYS A 385 13.01 58.97 69.31
N LYS A 386 12.80 57.92 70.13
CA LYS A 386 12.14 58.07 71.45
C LYS A 386 12.95 58.95 72.41
N LYS A 387 14.29 58.85 72.42
CA LYS A 387 15.15 59.73 73.24
C LYS A 387 15.09 61.21 72.79
N LYS A 388 14.98 61.48 71.48
CA LYS A 388 14.82 62.85 70.96
C LYS A 388 13.45 63.47 71.30
N LYS A 389 12.39 62.67 71.39
CA LYS A 389 11.03 63.12 71.77
C LYS A 389 10.83 63.35 73.28
N LYS A 390 11.80 62.97 74.14
CA LYS A 390 11.77 63.24 75.59
C LYS A 390 12.64 64.45 75.99
N LYS A 391 13.26 65.13 75.02
CA LYS A 391 14.11 66.31 75.21
C LYS A 391 13.53 67.58 74.57
N LYS A 392 12.35 67.47 73.99
CA LYS A 392 11.37 68.54 73.79
C LYS A 392 10.22 68.17 74.72
#